data_AF-A0A5W3EX01-F1
#
_entry.id   AF-A0A5W3EX01-F1
#
_cell.length_a   1.000
_cell.length_b   1.000
_cell.length_c   1.000
_cell.angle_alpha   90.00
_cell.angle_beta   90.00
_cell.angle_gamma   90.00
#
_symmetry.space_group_name_H-M   'P 1'
#
loop_
_entity.id
_entity.type
_entity.pdbx_description
1 polymer ?
#
loop_
_entity_poly.entity_id
_entity_poly.type
_entity_poly.pdbx_seq_one_letter_code
_entity_poly.pdbx_strand_id
1 'polypeptide(L)' 'MNGQISIVRPGACDDREIRMIIRLARGKTITALITPENLALALTGKSDLPVELKLRNVEIKEK' A
#
# COMPACT_ATOMS: atom_id res chain seq x y z
N MET A 1 -17.49 -7.86 4.97
CA MET A 1 -16.98 -7.53 3.62
C MET A 1 -15.57 -8.08 3.54
N ASN A 2 -15.28 -8.91 2.54
CA ASN A 2 -13.97 -9.55 2.41
C ASN A 2 -13.14 -8.75 1.40
N GLY A 3 -11.91 -8.40 1.77
CA GLY A 3 -10.97 -7.70 0.91
C GLY A 3 -9.87 -8.63 0.39
N GLN A 4 -9.15 -8.19 -0.63
CA GLN A 4 -7.94 -8.86 -1.12
C GLN A 4 -6.74 -7.93 -0.94
N ILE A 5 -5.59 -8.50 -0.57
CA ILE A 5 -4.32 -7.78 -0.50
C ILE A 5 -3.34 -8.32 -1.54
N SER A 6 -2.55 -7.43 -2.13
CA SER A 6 -1.42 -7.80 -3.00
C SER A 6 -0.23 -6.91 -2.67
N ILE A 7 0.95 -7.50 -2.57
CA ILE A 7 2.21 -6.77 -2.41
C ILE A 7 2.99 -6.99 -3.69
N VAL A 8 3.30 -5.91 -4.40
CA VAL A 8 3.99 -5.98 -5.70
C VAL A 8 5.13 -4.98 -5.73
N ARG A 9 6.23 -5.37 -6.36
CA ARG A 9 7.30 -4.46 -6.76
C ARG A 9 7.16 -4.21 -8.27
N PRO A 10 6.56 -3.09 -8.70
CA PRO A 10 6.55 -2.70 -10.11
C PRO A 10 7.99 -2.49 -10.58
N GLY A 11 8.28 -2.81 -11.84
CA GLY A 11 9.62 -2.61 -12.41
C GLY A 11 10.66 -3.68 -12.03
N ALA A 12 11.61 -3.91 -12.93
CA ALA A 12 12.79 -4.73 -12.67
C ALA A 12 13.81 -3.89 -11.91
N CYS A 13 14.01 -4.16 -10.61
CA CYS A 13 15.01 -3.61 -9.69
C CYS A 13 15.12 -2.08 -9.48
N ASP A 14 14.89 -1.24 -10.48
CA ASP A 14 15.19 0.21 -10.43
C ASP A 14 14.06 1.06 -9.83
N ASP A 15 12.84 0.54 -9.82
CA ASP A 15 11.72 1.17 -9.11
C ASP A 15 11.93 1.04 -7.60
N ARG A 16 12.00 2.20 -6.93
CA ARG A 16 12.24 2.35 -5.49
C ARG A 16 10.97 2.23 -4.64
N GLU A 17 9.91 1.67 -5.20
CA GLU A 17 8.61 1.60 -4.54
C GLU A 17 8.07 0.17 -4.51
N ILE A 18 7.51 -0.20 -3.37
CA ILE A 18 6.67 -1.36 -3.18
C ILE A 18 5.23 -0.87 -3.09
N ARG A 19 4.33 -1.54 -3.80
CA ARG A 19 2.90 -1.24 -3.78
C ARG A 19 2.17 -2.30 -2.98
N MET A 20 1.47 -1.87 -1.94
CA MET A 20 0.52 -2.70 -1.20
C MET A 20 -0.89 -2.30 -1.65
N ILE A 21 -1.58 -3.21 -2.32
CA ILE A 21 -2.87 -2.96 -2.97
C ILE A 21 -3.96 -3.71 -2.19
N ILE A 22 -4.88 -2.96 -1.60
CA ILE A 22 -6.06 -3.48 -0.91
C ILE A 22 -7.27 -3.28 -1.81
N ARG A 23 -7.83 -4.37 -2.34
CA ARG A 23 -9.05 -4.37 -3.15
C ARG A 23 -10.25 -4.65 -2.25
N LEU A 24 -11.17 -3.70 -2.18
CA LEU A 24 -12.38 -3.78 -1.36
C LEU A 24 -13.54 -4.39 -2.16
N ALA A 25 -13.71 -3.94 -3.40
CA ALA A 25 -14.72 -4.41 -4.34
C ALA A 25 -14.27 -4.12 -5.77
N ARG A 26 -15.04 -4.54 -6.78
CA ARG A 26 -14.75 -4.21 -8.18
C ARG A 26 -14.67 -2.69 -8.36
N GLY A 27 -13.50 -2.22 -8.80
CA GLY A 27 -13.23 -0.80 -9.00
C GLY A 27 -13.02 0.03 -7.74
N LYS A 28 -13.01 -0.58 -6.53
CA LYS A 28 -12.71 0.09 -5.25
C LYS A 28 -11.39 -0.41 -4.68
N THR A 29 -10.38 0.45 -4.63
CA THR A 29 -9.01 0.04 -4.29
C THR A 29 -8.29 1.12 -3.51
N ILE A 30 -7.50 0.70 -2.53
CA ILE A 30 -6.53 1.52 -1.80
C ILE A 30 -5.15 0.97 -2.17
N THR A 31 -4.23 1.83 -2.62
CA THR A 31 -2.85 1.46 -2.89
C THR A 31 -1.94 2.27 -1.99
N ALA A 32 -1.17 1.61 -1.14
CA ALA A 32 -0.09 2.22 -0.40
C ALA A 32 1.22 2.05 -1.17
N LEU A 33 1.95 3.14 -1.35
CA LEU A 33 3.30 3.15 -1.89
C LEU A 33 4.26 3.34 -0.72
N ILE A 34 5.23 2.45 -0.61
CA ILE A 34 6.22 2.44 0.46
C ILE A 34 7.58 2.09 -0.13
N THR A 35 8.66 2.70 0.36
CA THR A 35 10.00 2.31 -0.09
C THR A 35 10.38 0.92 0.49
N PRO A 36 11.26 0.16 -0.17
CA PRO A 36 11.77 -1.10 0.38
C PRO A 36 12.36 -0.96 1.78
N GLU A 37 13.07 0.13 2.06
CA GLU A 37 13.70 0.40 3.35
C GLU A 37 12.65 0.60 4.45
N ASN A 38 11.62 1.41 4.17
CA ASN A 38 10.52 1.61 5.10
C ASN A 38 9.72 0.32 5.29
N LEU A 39 9.50 -0.49 4.24
CA LEU A 39 8.85 -1.78 4.43
C LEU A 39 9.69 -2.71 5.32
N ALA A 40 11.01 -2.78 5.12
CA ALA A 40 11.90 -3.59 5.95
C ALA A 40 11.83 -3.16 7.42
N LEU A 41 11.85 -1.85 7.68
CA LEU A 41 11.68 -1.30 9.02
C LEU A 41 10.31 -1.66 9.63
N ALA A 42 9.23 -1.57 8.85
CA ALA A 42 7.89 -1.95 9.28
C ALA A 42 7.83 -3.42 9.71
N LEU A 43 8.46 -4.32 8.94
CA LEU A 43 8.54 -5.75 9.25
C LEU A 43 9.32 -6.04 10.53
N THR A 44 10.27 -5.18 10.91
CA THR A 44 11.00 -5.26 12.19
C THR A 44 10.26 -4.64 13.38
N GLY A 45 9.05 -4.14 13.18
CA GLY A 45 8.21 -3.58 14.24
C GLY A 45 8.32 -2.07 14.44
N LYS A 46 8.99 -1.35 13.54
CA LYS A 46 8.96 0.12 13.55
C LYS A 46 7.58 0.61 13.09
N SER A 47 6.92 1.42 13.93
CA SER A 47 5.63 2.02 13.63
C SER A 47 5.76 3.38 12.92
N ASP A 48 4.64 3.90 12.42
CA ASP A 48 4.48 5.30 11.97
C ASP A 48 5.41 5.71 10.82
N LEU A 49 5.66 4.76 9.90
CA LEU A 49 6.46 5.02 8.69
C LEU A 49 5.61 5.70 7.62
N PRO A 50 6.21 6.66 6.87
CA PRO A 50 5.48 7.39 5.85
C PRO A 50 5.11 6.47 4.68
N VAL A 51 3.85 6.57 4.24
CA VAL A 51 3.32 5.89 3.05
C VAL A 51 2.55 6.90 2.21
N GLU A 52 2.58 6.77 0.89
CA GLU A 52 1.68 7.52 0.00
C GLU A 52 0.45 6.66 -0.30
N LEU A 53 -0.75 7.23 -0.15
CA LEU A 53 -2.01 6.53 -0.42
C LEU A 53 -2.64 7.01 -1.73
N LYS A 54 -2.88 6.08 -2.65
CA LYS A 54 -3.67 6.27 -3.87
C LYS A 54 -5.01 5.57 -3.74
N LEU A 55 -6.09 6.36 -3.77
CA LEU A 55 -7.46 5.87 -3.62
C LEU A 55 -8.15 5.81 -4.98
N ARG A 56 -8.94 4.77 -5.20
CA ARG A 56 -9.83 4.64 -6.37
C ARG A 56 -11.23 4.29 -5.91
N ASN A 57 -12.17 5.20 -6.11
CA ASN A 57 -13.58 5.04 -5.72
C ASN A 57 -13.77 4.64 -4.24
N VAL A 58 -12.89 5.17 -3.39
CA VAL A 58 -12.91 5.00 -1.94
C VAL A 58 -12.76 6.38 -1.33
N GLU A 59 -13.59 6.68 -0.34
CA GLU A 59 -13.54 7.89 0.46
C GLU A 59 -13.09 7.49 1.87
N ILE A 60 -12.08 8.18 2.41
CA ILE A 60 -11.67 8.03 3.80
C ILE A 60 -12.40 9.11 4.59
N LYS A 61 -13.16 8.70 5.59
CA LYS A 61 -13.80 9.61 6.54
C LYS A 61 -13.09 9.47 7.88
N GLU A 62 -12.47 10.54 8.32
CA GLU A 62 -12.08 10.66 9.72
C GLU A 62 -13.36 10.83 10.55
N LYS A 63 -13.40 10.18 11.71
CA LYS A 63 -14.48 10.34 12.67
C LYS A 63 -14.20 11.52 13.58
#